data_AF-A0A139CJH5-F1
#
_entry.id   AF-A0A139CJH5-F1
#
_cell.length_a   1.000
_cell.length_b   1.000
_cell.length_c   1.000
_cell.angle_alpha   90.00
_cell.angle_beta   90.00
_cell.angle_gamma   90.00
#
_symmetry.space_group_name_H-M   'P 1'
#
loop_
_entity.id
_entity.type
_entity.pdbx_description
1 polymer ?
#
loop_
_entity_poly.entity_id
_entity_poly.type
_entity_poly.pdbx_seq_one_letter_code
_entity_poly.pdbx_strand_id
1 'polypeptide(L)' 'MTVPDPKFILSKKVIMQQYNLVEDIADIVSYSSKTNPKVTSVLEEMTDCLFSVHMENELKHIRDLSRTVFLAQGWSSA' A
#
# COMPACT_ATOMS: atom_id res chain seq x y z
N MET A 1 10.07 37.58 -2.73
CA MET A 1 9.47 36.36 -2.12
C MET A 1 9.77 35.21 -3.04
N THR A 2 10.40 34.15 -2.56
CA THR A 2 10.63 32.92 -3.33
C THR A 2 9.41 32.01 -3.18
N VAL A 3 8.82 31.60 -4.30
CA VAL A 3 7.77 30.57 -4.28
C VAL A 3 8.49 29.23 -4.11
N PRO A 4 8.20 28.44 -3.07
CA PRO A 4 8.84 27.14 -2.88
C PRO A 4 8.43 26.18 -4.01
N ASP A 5 9.34 25.28 -4.38
CA ASP A 5 9.09 24.29 -5.42
C ASP A 5 7.90 23.39 -5.03
N PRO A 6 7.01 23.06 -5.98
CA PRO A 6 5.90 22.17 -5.73
C PRO A 6 6.41 20.78 -5.33
N LYS A 7 5.88 20.24 -4.23
CA LYS A 7 6.24 18.91 -3.73
C LYS A 7 5.02 18.18 -3.17
N PHE A 8 4.99 16.87 -3.40
CA PHE A 8 4.10 15.97 -2.69
C PHE A 8 4.77 15.54 -1.38
N ILE A 9 4.12 15.83 -0.25
CA ILE A 9 4.62 15.46 1.08
C ILE A 9 3.81 14.26 1.56
N LEU A 10 4.52 13.18 1.90
CA LEU A 10 3.94 11.99 2.53
C LEU A 10 4.35 11.96 4.00
N SER A 11 3.38 11.80 4.90
CA SER A 11 3.61 11.77 6.35
C SER A 11 3.33 10.37 6.88
N LYS A 12 4.34 9.70 7.45
CA LYS A 12 4.16 8.41 8.13
C LYS A 12 3.10 8.49 9.22
N LYS A 13 3.05 9.60 9.97
CA LYS A 13 2.02 9.85 10.99
C LYS A 13 0.61 9.79 10.39
N VAL A 14 0.38 10.47 9.27
CA VAL A 14 -0.95 10.51 8.63
C VAL A 14 -1.31 9.15 8.03
N ILE A 15 -0.34 8.43 7.44
CA ILE A 15 -0.55 7.06 6.96
C ILE A 15 -1.06 6.17 8.10
N MET A 16 -0.36 6.16 9.24
CA MET A 16 -0.76 5.32 10.37
C MET A 16 -2.09 5.74 10.97
N GLN A 17 -2.38 7.05 11.04
CA GLN A 17 -3.69 7.53 11.48
C GLN A 17 -4.82 6.99 10.59
N GLN A 18 -4.64 6.98 9.26
CA GLN A 18 -5.66 6.46 8.35
C GLN A 18 -5.75 4.93 8.39
N TYR A 19 -4.62 4.24 8.51
CA TYR A 19 -4.59 2.79 8.66
C TYR A 19 -5.36 2.34 9.90
N ASN A 20 -5.08 2.95 11.06
CA ASN A 20 -5.71 2.59 12.32
C ASN A 20 -7.25 2.76 12.28
N LEU A 21 -7.76 3.76 11.56
CA LEU A 21 -9.21 3.91 11.39
C LEU A 21 -9.86 2.72 10.67
N VAL A 22 -9.14 2.07 9.76
CA VAL A 22 -9.60 0.88 9.04
C VAL A 22 -9.38 -0.37 9.88
N GLU A 23 -8.24 -0.46 10.55
CA GLU A 23 -7.89 -1.56 11.46
C GLU A 23 -8.91 -1.69 12.60
N ASP A 24 -9.37 -0.57 13.17
CA ASP A 24 -10.36 -0.56 14.26
C ASP A 24 -11.72 -1.21 13.88
N ILE A 25 -12.03 -1.35 12.59
CA ILE A 25 -13.32 -1.85 12.11
C ILE A 25 -13.22 -3.11 11.23
N ALA A 26 -12.02 -3.64 11.00
CA ALA A 26 -11.78 -4.75 10.09
C ALA A 26 -10.94 -5.84 10.76
N ASP A 27 -11.29 -7.11 10.51
CA ASP A 27 -10.48 -8.24 11.00
C ASP A 27 -9.11 -8.32 10.32
N ILE A 28 -9.05 -7.93 9.04
CA ILE A 28 -7.85 -7.96 8.21
C ILE A 28 -7.87 -6.73 7.30
N VAL A 29 -6.76 -5.98 7.30
CA VAL A 29 -6.59 -4.82 6.41
C VAL A 29 -5.68 -5.20 5.25
N SER A 30 -6.16 -4.98 4.02
CA SER A 30 -5.33 -5.07 2.81
C SER A 30 -5.22 -3.71 2.11
N TYR A 31 -3.99 -3.28 1.82
CA TYR A 31 -3.71 -2.06 1.06
C TYR A 31 -3.41 -2.39 -0.40
N SER A 32 -4.01 -1.66 -1.34
CA SER A 32 -3.70 -1.81 -2.75
C SER A 32 -2.38 -1.13 -3.11
N SER A 33 -1.34 -1.92 -3.39
CA SER A 33 0.03 -1.41 -3.61
C SER A 33 0.12 -0.41 -4.78
N LYS A 34 -0.69 -0.58 -5.83
CA LYS A 34 -0.80 0.34 -6.98
C LYS A 34 -1.08 1.79 -6.58
N THR A 35 -1.78 2.01 -5.47
CA THR A 35 -2.23 3.35 -5.07
C THR A 35 -1.05 4.27 -4.78
N ASN A 36 -0.06 3.78 -4.03
CA ASN A 36 1.19 4.47 -3.77
C ASN A 36 2.23 3.49 -3.21
N PRO A 37 3.23 3.05 -4.01
CA PRO A 37 4.24 2.11 -3.56
C PRO A 37 5.07 2.56 -2.36
N LYS A 38 5.20 3.88 -2.12
CA LYS A 38 5.89 4.40 -0.92
C LYS A 38 5.10 4.18 0.36
N VAL A 39 3.78 4.03 0.26
CA VAL A 39 2.94 3.68 1.42
C VAL A 39 3.05 2.19 1.72
N THR A 40 3.15 1.33 0.70
CA THR A 40 3.39 -0.12 0.86
C THR A 40 4.57 -0.39 1.78
N SER A 41 5.72 0.25 1.54
CA SER A 41 6.91 0.05 2.39
C SER A 41 6.70 0.52 3.84
N VAL A 42 5.96 1.62 4.03
CA VAL A 42 5.66 2.14 5.38
C VAL A 42 4.73 1.19 6.14
N LEU A 43 3.66 0.73 5.50
CA LEU A 43 2.72 -0.20 6.12
C LEU A 43 3.38 -1.56 6.37
N GLU A 44 4.26 -2.02 5.47
CA GLU A 44 4.97 -3.28 5.67
C GLU A 44 5.90 -3.20 6.90
N GLU A 45 6.59 -2.07 7.08
CA GLU A 45 7.47 -1.84 8.24
C GLU A 45 6.72 -1.72 9.58
N MET A 46 5.49 -1.21 9.57
CA MET A 46 4.84 -0.69 10.78
C MET A 46 3.58 -1.43 11.20
N THR A 47 3.09 -2.38 10.38
CA THR A 47 1.80 -3.04 10.58
C THR A 47 1.85 -4.48 10.07
N ASP A 48 0.78 -5.24 10.32
CA ASP A 48 0.55 -6.57 9.74
C ASP A 48 -0.34 -6.54 8.49
N CYS A 49 -0.51 -5.36 7.87
CA CYS A 49 -1.30 -5.16 6.65
C CYS A 49 -0.94 -6.16 5.53
N LEU A 50 -1.94 -6.73 4.88
CA LEU A 50 -1.77 -7.46 3.61
C LEU A 50 -1.67 -6.48 2.44
N PHE A 51 -1.15 -6.94 1.31
CA PHE A 51 -0.99 -6.12 0.11
C PHE A 51 -1.68 -6.74 -1.09
N SER A 52 -2.77 -6.11 -1.50
CA SER A 52 -3.45 -6.47 -2.74
C SER A 52 -2.64 -5.96 -3.94
N VAL A 53 -2.31 -6.88 -4.84
CA VAL A 53 -1.60 -6.62 -6.11
C VAL A 53 -2.37 -7.24 -7.28
N HIS A 54 -2.20 -6.69 -8.47
CA HIS A 54 -2.87 -7.12 -9.69
C HIS A 54 -1.89 -7.52 -10.81
N MET A 55 -0.63 -7.08 -10.72
CA MET A 55 0.43 -7.39 -11.67
C MET A 55 1.69 -7.83 -10.93
N GLU A 56 2.42 -8.79 -11.48
CA GLU A 56 3.66 -9.32 -10.88
C GLU A 56 4.72 -8.23 -10.62
N ASN A 57 4.80 -7.21 -11.49
CA ASN A 57 5.75 -6.10 -11.31
C ASN A 57 5.48 -5.26 -10.05
N GLU A 58 4.31 -5.33 -9.44
CA GLU A 58 4.02 -4.66 -8.16
C GLU A 58 4.72 -5.35 -6.98
N LEU A 59 5.05 -6.64 -7.11
CA LEU A 59 5.70 -7.43 -6.07
C LEU A 59 7.07 -6.87 -5.68
N LYS A 60 7.75 -6.12 -6.57
CA LYS A 60 9.03 -5.46 -6.27
C LYS A 60 8.94 -4.42 -5.14
N HIS A 61 7.72 -4.01 -4.77
CA HIS A 61 7.46 -3.05 -3.71
C HIS A 61 7.16 -3.71 -2.36
N ILE A 62 7.15 -5.05 -2.30
CA ILE A 62 6.84 -5.86 -1.13
C ILE A 62 8.04 -6.78 -0.87
N ARG A 63 8.57 -6.76 0.35
CA ARG A 63 9.70 -7.61 0.75
C ARG A 63 9.21 -8.96 1.25
N ASP A 64 8.18 -8.98 2.09
CA ASP A 64 7.56 -10.19 2.58
C ASP A 64 6.39 -10.61 1.69
N LEU A 65 6.70 -11.47 0.71
CA LEU A 65 5.71 -11.96 -0.24
C LEU A 65 4.60 -12.79 0.42
N SER A 66 4.78 -13.29 1.65
CA SER A 66 3.71 -14.01 2.37
C SER A 66 2.52 -13.10 2.72
N ARG A 67 2.73 -11.78 2.73
CA ARG A 67 1.70 -10.75 2.97
C ARG A 67 1.01 -10.29 1.69
N THR A 68 1.25 -10.96 0.55
CA THR A 68 0.67 -10.57 -0.74
C THR A 68 -0.67 -11.27 -0.99
N VAL A 69 -1.67 -10.50 -1.40
CA VAL A 69 -2.94 -10.99 -1.93
C VAL A 69 -2.97 -10.69 -3.43
N PHE A 70 -2.68 -11.70 -4.25
CA PHE A 70 -2.68 -11.53 -5.70
C PHE A 70 -4.11 -11.60 -6.25
N LEU A 71 -4.65 -10.46 -6.66
CA LEU A 71 -5.99 -10.30 -7.23
C LEU A 71 -5.88 -10.26 -8.76
N ALA A 72 -5.76 -11.44 -9.35
CA ALA A 72 -5.72 -11.65 -10.79
C ALA A 72 -6.93 -11.03 -11.49
N GLN A 73 -6.69 -10.21 -12.53
CA GLN A 73 -7.73 -9.70 -13.41
C GLN A 73 -7.34 -10.00 -14.87
N GLY A 74 -8.26 -10.59 -15.64
CA GLY A 74 -8.08 -10.83 -17.08
C GLY A 74 -6.97 -11.81 -17.45
N TRP A 75 -6.68 -12.82 -16.61
CA TRP A 75 -5.62 -13.81 -16.86
C TRP A 75 -5.84 -14.63 -18.13
N SER A 76 -7.11 -14.84 -18.51
CA SER A 76 -7.51 -15.53 -19.74
C SER A 76 -8.41 -14.63 -20.58
N SER A 77 -8.17 -14.57 -21.88
CA SER A 77 -9.21 -14.18 -22.85
C SER A 77 -10.28 -15.27 -22.84
N ALA A 78 -11.53 -14.88 -22.55
CA ALA A 78 -12.70 -15.74 -22.74
C ALA A 78 -12.88 -16.11 -24.21
#